data_AF-A0A078AJZ2-F1
#
_entry.id   AF-A0A078AJZ2-F1
#
_cell.length_a   1.000
_cell.length_b   1.000
_cell.length_c   1.000
_cell.angle_alpha   90.00
_cell.angle_beta   90.00
_cell.angle_gamma   90.00
#
_symmetry.space_group_name_H-M   'P 1'
#
loop_
_entity.id
_entity.type
_entity.pdbx_description
1 polymer ?
#
loop_
_entity_poly.entity_id
_entity_poly.type
_entity_poly.pdbx_seq_one_letter_code
_entity_poly.pdbx_strand_id
1 'polypeptide(L)'
;MSVKLIQLQFIDIAQQLEIQLQGQFDQKQDEEQVIFDYVDPSSGVLMNQDNRNQLYYEMLGIDHFLKDYKQVQIGMCKVVDHPIYGLDAYPATIFTNADENLLIDKLNSIIKQFDFQ
;
A
#
# COMPACT_ATOMS: atom_id res chain seq x y z
N MET A 1 4.26 -10.74 14.86
CA MET A 1 3.42 -9.86 14.03
C MET A 1 4.23 -9.50 12.78
N SER A 2 3.87 -10.04 11.61
CA SER A 2 4.54 -9.73 10.35
C SER A 2 3.71 -8.67 9.63
N VAL A 3 4.26 -7.47 9.48
CA VAL A 3 3.62 -6.39 8.72
C VAL A 3 3.97 -6.59 7.25
N LYS A 4 2.97 -6.69 6.39
CA LYS A 4 3.17 -6.83 4.94
C LYS A 4 3.05 -5.48 4.26
N LEU A 5 4.01 -5.20 3.37
CA LEU A 5 4.00 -4.04 2.49
C LEU A 5 3.38 -4.45 1.16
N ILE A 6 2.32 -3.76 0.74
CA ILE A 6 1.75 -3.90 -0.60
C ILE A 6 1.91 -2.57 -1.31
N GLN A 7 2.47 -2.61 -2.53
CA GLN A 7 2.51 -1.45 -3.40
C GLN A 7 1.53 -1.54 -4.56
N LEU A 8 0.71 -0.51 -4.67
CA LEU A 8 -0.35 -0.39 -5.66
C LEU A 8 -0.08 0.81 -6.56
N GLN A 9 -0.60 0.74 -7.79
CA GLN A 9 -0.42 1.81 -8.77
C GLN A 9 -1.36 3.00 -8.53
N PHE A 10 -2.40 2.84 -7.70
CA PHE A 10 -3.45 3.84 -7.49
C PHE A 10 -3.91 3.87 -6.04
N ILE A 11 -4.05 5.07 -5.48
CA ILE A 11 -4.58 5.28 -4.12
C ILE A 11 -6.01 4.76 -3.96
N ASP A 12 -6.78 4.77 -5.05
CA ASP A 12 -8.15 4.25 -5.06
C ASP A 12 -8.20 2.74 -4.74
N ILE A 13 -7.17 1.98 -5.13
CA ILE A 13 -7.07 0.55 -4.79
C ILE A 13 -6.78 0.40 -3.29
N ALA A 14 -5.95 1.26 -2.69
CA ALA A 14 -5.63 1.20 -1.27
C ALA A 14 -6.86 1.49 -0.40
N GLN A 15 -7.62 2.52 -0.75
CA GLN A 15 -8.87 2.86 -0.07
C GLN A 15 -9.93 1.77 -0.24
N GLN A 16 -10.06 1.17 -1.43
CA GLN A 16 -11.00 0.06 -1.63
C GLN A 16 -10.60 -1.20 -0.86
N LEU A 17 -9.29 -1.47 -0.74
CA LEU A 17 -8.80 -2.60 0.06
C LEU A 17 -9.12 -2.41 1.54
N GLU A 18 -8.95 -1.19 2.06
CA GLU A 18 -9.37 -0.84 3.42
C GLU A 18 -10.85 -1.17 3.66
N ILE A 19 -11.74 -0.67 2.81
CA ILE A 19 -13.19 -0.87 2.93
C ILE A 19 -13.54 -2.36 2.92
N GLN A 20 -12.91 -3.14 2.04
CA GLN A 20 -13.18 -4.57 1.91
C GLN A 20 -12.65 -5.39 3.09
N LEU A 21 -11.54 -4.96 3.71
CA LEU A 21 -11.01 -5.58 4.91
C LEU A 21 -11.87 -5.19 6.12
N GLN A 22 -12.16 -3.90 6.32
CA GLN A 22 -13.00 -3.41 7.43
C GLN A 22 -14.41 -4.04 7.42
N GLY A 23 -15.01 -4.23 6.23
CA GLY A 23 -16.34 -4.83 6.09
C GLY A 23 -16.47 -6.29 6.52
N GLN A 24 -15.36 -7.00 6.81
CA GLN A 24 -15.39 -8.37 7.36
C GLN A 24 -15.27 -8.45 8.89
N PHE A 25 -14.86 -7.36 9.57
CA PHE A 25 -14.63 -7.38 11.03
C PHE A 25 -15.90 -7.20 11.86
N ASP A 26 -16.99 -6.73 11.27
CA ASP A 26 -18.27 -6.60 11.98
C ASP A 26 -18.98 -7.93 12.25
N GLN A 27 -18.48 -9.07 11.73
CA GLN A 27 -19.18 -10.37 11.81
C GLN A 27 -18.45 -11.50 12.55
N LYS A 28 -17.24 -11.31 13.07
CA LYS A 28 -16.52 -12.37 13.80
C LYS A 28 -15.79 -11.84 15.05
N GLN A 29 -16.32 -12.19 16.22
CA GLN A 29 -15.84 -11.71 17.53
C GLN A 29 -14.57 -12.39 18.07
N ASP A 30 -14.05 -13.43 17.42
CA ASP A 30 -12.94 -14.25 17.96
C ASP A 30 -11.69 -14.34 17.05
N GLU A 31 -11.65 -13.64 15.90
CA GLU A 31 -10.47 -13.61 15.02
C GLU A 31 -9.57 -12.40 15.35
N GLU A 32 -8.25 -12.61 15.36
CA GLU A 32 -7.22 -11.58 15.57
C GLU A 32 -7.55 -10.34 14.71
N GLN A 33 -7.75 -9.18 15.35
CA GLN A 33 -8.16 -7.97 14.63
C GLN A 33 -7.14 -7.63 13.54
N VAL A 34 -7.60 -7.57 12.28
CA VAL A 34 -6.73 -7.08 11.22
C VAL A 34 -6.59 -5.58 11.34
N ILE A 35 -5.35 -5.15 11.43
CA ILE A 35 -4.94 -3.75 11.38
C ILE A 35 -4.65 -3.41 9.93
N PHE A 36 -5.10 -2.24 9.52
CA PHE A 36 -4.89 -1.71 8.19
C PHE A 36 -4.57 -0.22 8.27
N ASP A 37 -3.50 0.19 7.62
CA ASP A 37 -3.16 1.59 7.42
C ASP A 37 -2.50 1.79 6.06
N TYR A 38 -2.58 2.99 5.52
CA TYR A 38 -1.96 3.35 4.26
C TYR A 38 -1.35 4.74 4.34
N VAL A 39 -0.35 4.95 3.51
CA VAL A 39 0.38 6.21 3.45
C VAL A 39 -0.32 7.11 2.43
N ASP A 40 -0.68 8.32 2.85
CA ASP A 40 -1.09 9.36 1.90
C ASP A 40 0.14 9.81 1.09
N PRO A 41 0.17 9.59 -0.23
CA PRO A 41 1.32 9.89 -1.09
C PRO A 41 1.64 11.38 -1.16
N SER A 42 0.67 12.25 -0.86
CA SER A 42 0.89 13.70 -0.90
C SER A 42 1.61 14.24 0.34
N SER A 43 1.39 13.62 1.50
CA SER A 43 1.90 14.10 2.79
C SER A 43 2.92 13.16 3.45
N GLY A 44 2.93 11.87 3.09
CA GLY A 44 3.68 10.82 3.78
C GLY A 44 3.09 10.41 5.13
N VAL A 45 1.88 10.87 5.47
CA VAL A 45 1.23 10.58 6.75
C VAL A 45 0.46 9.27 6.66
N LEU A 46 0.49 8.49 7.74
CA LEU A 46 -0.37 7.33 7.93
C LEU A 46 -1.80 7.76 8.25
N MET A 47 -2.76 7.30 7.46
CA MET A 47 -4.11 7.84 7.47
C MET A 47 -4.93 7.43 8.69
N ASN A 48 -4.66 6.25 9.25
CA ASN A 48 -5.38 5.70 10.39
C ASN A 48 -4.64 5.84 11.72
N GLN A 49 -3.48 6.50 11.75
CA GLN A 49 -2.77 6.79 12.99
C GLN A 49 -3.31 8.04 13.71
N ASP A 50 -3.43 7.93 15.03
CA ASP A 50 -3.75 9.07 15.91
C ASP A 50 -2.63 10.13 15.93
N ASN A 51 -1.38 9.71 15.72
CA ASN A 51 -0.21 10.59 15.74
C ASN A 51 0.27 10.93 14.32
N ARG A 52 -0.31 11.98 13.73
CA ARG A 52 0.03 12.46 12.39
C ARG A 52 1.40 13.17 12.28
N ASN A 53 2.20 13.20 13.35
CA ASN A 53 3.55 13.76 13.31
C ASN A 53 4.61 12.75 12.83
N GLN A 54 4.24 11.47 12.65
CA GLN A 54 5.11 10.47 12.05
C GLN A 54 4.90 10.44 10.54
N LEU A 55 5.98 10.71 9.82
CA LEU A 55 6.02 10.65 8.37
C LEU A 55 6.67 9.33 7.95
N TYR A 56 6.00 8.60 7.07
CA TYR A 56 6.62 7.55 6.29
C TYR A 56 7.16 8.16 5.00
N TYR A 57 8.40 7.80 4.67
CA TYR A 57 9.07 8.31 3.49
C TYR A 57 9.26 7.19 2.49
N GLU A 58 8.45 7.22 1.43
CA GLU A 58 8.29 6.16 0.42
C GLU A 58 9.63 5.69 -0.14
N MET A 59 10.53 6.63 -0.44
CA MET A 59 11.82 6.25 -1.01
C MET A 59 12.67 5.41 -0.04
N LEU A 60 12.57 5.64 1.28
CA LEU A 60 13.25 4.79 2.28
C LEU A 60 12.58 3.41 2.37
N GLY A 61 11.25 3.38 2.29
CA GLY A 61 10.48 2.15 2.23
C GLY A 61 10.86 1.27 1.05
N ILE A 62 10.88 1.87 -0.14
CA ILE A 62 11.18 1.21 -1.41
C ILE A 62 12.61 0.67 -1.40
N ASP A 63 13.58 1.45 -0.90
CA ASP A 63 14.97 1.01 -0.75
C ASP A 63 15.10 -0.24 0.14
N HIS A 64 14.26 -0.33 1.18
CA HIS A 64 14.31 -1.42 2.14
C HIS A 64 13.58 -2.69 1.66
N PHE A 65 12.36 -2.52 1.13
CA PHE A 65 11.44 -3.62 0.85
C PHE A 65 11.41 -4.04 -0.62
N LEU A 66 11.71 -3.13 -1.57
CA LEU A 66 11.54 -3.35 -3.00
C LEU A 66 12.87 -3.24 -3.75
N LYS A 67 13.76 -4.21 -3.49
CA LYS A 67 15.14 -4.21 -4.00
C LYS A 67 15.27 -4.22 -5.53
N ASP A 68 14.23 -4.65 -6.23
CA ASP A 68 14.22 -4.72 -7.69
C ASP A 68 13.77 -3.41 -8.36
N TYR A 69 13.30 -2.44 -7.57
CA TYR A 69 12.84 -1.15 -8.07
C TYR A 69 14.03 -0.19 -8.16
N LYS A 70 14.34 0.25 -9.38
CA LYS A 70 15.43 1.21 -9.58
C LYS A 70 15.00 2.57 -9.08
N GLN A 71 15.96 3.33 -8.57
CA GLN A 71 15.74 4.72 -8.18
C GLN A 71 16.62 5.61 -9.04
N VAL A 72 16.01 6.62 -9.67
CA VAL A 72 16.68 7.53 -10.59
C VAL A 72 16.71 8.92 -9.96
N GLN A 73 17.86 9.58 -10.03
CA GLN A 73 17.99 10.97 -9.61
C GLN A 73 17.60 11.88 -10.77
N ILE A 74 16.58 12.71 -10.58
CA ILE A 74 16.15 13.74 -11.54
C ILE A 74 16.26 15.10 -10.85
N GLY A 75 17.35 15.81 -11.15
CA GLY A 75 17.67 17.09 -10.49
C GLY A 75 17.87 16.91 -8.99
N MET A 76 16.99 17.50 -8.19
CA MET A 76 16.98 17.38 -6.72
C MET A 76 16.04 16.28 -6.19
N CYS A 77 15.27 15.64 -7.08
CA CYS A 77 14.30 14.61 -6.71
C CYS A 77 14.85 13.22 -6.96
N LYS A 78 14.47 12.27 -6.10
CA LYS A 78 14.66 10.84 -6.33
C LYS A 78 13.32 10.26 -6.74
N VAL A 79 13.27 9.61 -7.89
CA VAL A 79 12.06 8.97 -8.42
C VAL A 79 12.26 7.48 -8.54
N VAL A 80 11.15 6.75 -8.53
CA VAL A 80 11.13 5.29 -8.60
C VAL A 80 10.85 4.89 -10.03
N ASP A 81 11.65 3.96 -10.55
CA ASP A 81 11.57 3.41 -11.89
C ASP A 81 11.09 1.96 -11.79
N HIS A 82 9.81 1.76 -12.10
CA HIS A 82 9.14 0.46 -12.00
C HIS A 82 9.70 -0.49 -13.09
N PRO A 83 10.02 -1.76 -12.76
CA PRO A 83 10.66 -2.67 -13.71
C PRO A 83 9.84 -2.95 -14.98
N ILE A 84 8.51 -2.79 -14.90
CA ILE A 84 7.57 -3.00 -16.02
C ILE A 84 7.03 -1.68 -16.60
N TYR A 85 6.76 -0.68 -15.74
CA TYR A 85 6.00 0.52 -16.11
C TYR A 85 6.86 1.78 -16.17
N GLY A 86 8.16 1.65 -15.90
CA GLY A 86 9.08 2.77 -15.89
C GLY A 86 8.70 3.83 -14.85
N LEU A 87 8.79 5.10 -15.25
CA LEU A 87 8.41 6.26 -14.44
C LEU A 87 6.90 6.57 -14.47
N ASP A 88 6.09 5.78 -15.17
CA ASP A 88 4.64 5.98 -15.33
C ASP A 88 3.82 5.31 -14.21
N ALA A 89 4.47 4.99 -13.09
CA ALA A 89 3.83 4.40 -11.92
C ALA A 89 4.23 5.15 -10.66
N TYR A 90 3.25 5.50 -9.83
CA TYR A 90 3.50 6.03 -8.50
C TYR A 90 3.26 4.93 -7.45
N PRO A 91 4.21 4.70 -6.55
CA PRO A 91 4.09 3.69 -5.50
C PRO A 91 3.13 4.13 -4.39
N ALA A 92 2.07 3.36 -4.10
CA ALA A 92 1.22 3.56 -2.92
C ALA A 92 1.46 2.46 -1.88
N THR A 93 1.70 2.81 -0.62
CA THR A 93 2.10 1.87 0.44
C THR A 93 0.95 1.54 1.40
N ILE A 94 0.75 0.25 1.66
CA ILE A 94 -0.18 -0.27 2.68
C ILE A 94 0.58 -1.10 3.71
N PHE A 95 0.17 -0.97 4.98
CA PHE A 95 0.58 -1.80 6.09
C PHE A 95 -0.59 -2.59 6.65
N THR A 96 -0.41 -3.90 6.78
CA THR A 96 -1.43 -4.76 7.41
C THR A 96 -0.83 -6.02 8.02
N ASN A 97 -1.53 -6.61 8.98
CA ASN A 97 -1.28 -7.95 9.52
C ASN A 97 -2.19 -9.03 8.89
N ALA A 98 -3.00 -8.68 7.87
CA ALA A 98 -3.85 -9.64 7.17
C ALA A 98 -3.04 -10.82 6.59
N ASP A 99 -3.67 -12.00 6.54
CA ASP A 99 -3.10 -13.17 5.89
C ASP A 99 -2.84 -12.91 4.39
N GLU A 100 -1.82 -13.56 3.84
CA GLU A 100 -1.46 -13.38 2.41
C GLU A 100 -2.58 -13.78 1.47
N ASN A 101 -3.24 -14.90 1.74
CA ASN A 101 -4.23 -15.45 0.84
C ASN A 101 -5.44 -14.53 0.80
N LEU A 102 -5.84 -14.02 1.98
CA LEU A 102 -6.88 -13.00 2.08
C LEU A 102 -6.53 -11.75 1.27
N LEU A 103 -5.29 -11.26 1.38
CA LEU A 103 -4.84 -10.09 0.62
C LEU A 103 -4.87 -10.31 -0.88
N ILE A 104 -4.33 -11.44 -1.35
CA ILE A 104 -4.31 -11.80 -2.78
C ILE A 104 -5.74 -11.90 -3.31
N ASP A 105 -6.64 -12.55 -2.58
CA ASP A 105 -8.05 -12.69 -2.98
C ASP A 105 -8.75 -11.34 -3.13
N LYS A 106 -8.56 -10.43 -2.16
CA LYS A 106 -9.15 -9.09 -2.20
C LYS A 106 -8.51 -8.23 -3.30
N LEU A 107 -7.19 -8.22 -3.42
CA LEU A 107 -6.49 -7.50 -4.48
C LEU A 107 -6.95 -7.96 -5.87
N ASN A 108 -7.07 -9.27 -6.10
CA ASN A 108 -7.58 -9.80 -7.36
C ASN A 108 -9.03 -9.35 -7.62
N SER A 109 -9.86 -9.27 -6.58
CA SER A 109 -11.23 -8.75 -6.73
C SER A 109 -11.23 -7.27 -7.11
N ILE A 110 -10.33 -6.46 -6.55
CA ILE A 110 -10.26 -5.03 -6.81
C ILE A 110 -9.66 -4.75 -8.19
N ILE A 111 -8.53 -5.39 -8.53
CA ILE A 111 -7.87 -5.21 -9.83
C ILE A 111 -8.83 -5.52 -10.99
N LYS A 112 -9.67 -6.56 -10.85
CA LYS A 112 -10.73 -6.86 -11.83
C LYS A 112 -11.76 -5.75 -12.01
N GLN A 113 -12.01 -4.94 -10.98
CA GLN A 113 -12.93 -3.80 -11.06
C GLN A 113 -12.32 -2.61 -11.78
N PHE A 114 -10.99 -2.52 -11.79
CA PHE A 114 -10.24 -1.42 -12.40
C PHE A 114 -9.75 -1.70 -13.82
N ASP A 115 -10.22 -2.79 -14.46
CA ASP A 115 -9.87 -3.26 -15.81
C ASP A 115 -9.23 -2.16 -16.69
N PHE A 116 -7.90 -2.08 -16.64
CA PHE A 116 -7.15 -1.05 -17.34
C PHE A 116 -7.14 -1.43 -18.82
N GLN A 117 -7.99 -0.76 -19.61
CA GLN A 117 -8.00 -0.86 -21.08
C GLN A 117 -6.73 -0.27 -21.69
#